data_AF-A0A3N5UJG4-F1
#
_entry.id   AF-A0A3N5UJG4-F1
#
_cell.length_a   1.000
_cell.length_b   1.000
_cell.length_c   1.000
_cell.angle_alpha   90.00
_cell.angle_beta   90.00
_cell.angle_gamma   90.00
#
_symmetry.space_group_name_H-M   'P 1'
#
loop_
_entity.id
_entity.type
_entity.pdbx_description
1 polymer ?
#
loop_
_entity_poly.entity_id
_entity_poly.type
_entity_poly.pdbx_seq_one_letter_code
_entity_poly.pdbx_strand_id
1 'polypeptide(L)'
;MDCYFGRRAWRLPLHLGRNPALRIPKELSMPARVVALWNDLQSSLWFIPTLITLAPALLALITARIDATGSLREGPLPLWVFEGGAEGARGVLGAIAGGVITVTGVVFSITIVALQLASTQFTPRVLRGFMADRANQVVLGVFIGTFIYTLLTLRAIRSGTENGAAFVPGLSVAVAILLALISV
;
A
#
# COMPACT_ATOMS: atom_id res chain seq x y z
N MET A 1 -62.54 -3.74 43.86
CA MET A 1 -63.76 -3.70 43.03
C MET A 1 -63.34 -3.11 41.69
N ASP A 2 -63.20 -3.78 40.54
CA ASP A 2 -63.24 -5.17 40.07
C ASP A 2 -62.42 -5.17 38.76
N CYS A 3 -61.44 -6.04 38.53
CA CYS A 3 -61.53 -7.43 38.05
C CYS A 3 -61.85 -7.59 36.54
N TYR A 4 -60.94 -8.28 35.83
CA TYR A 4 -61.14 -9.26 34.73
C TYR A 4 -60.76 -9.00 33.24
N PHE A 5 -60.06 -10.02 32.70
CA PHE A 5 -59.85 -10.49 31.31
C PHE A 5 -58.87 -9.72 30.38
N GLY A 6 -57.98 -10.35 29.61
CA GLY A 6 -57.89 -11.77 29.24
C GLY A 6 -56.66 -12.08 28.38
N ARG A 7 -56.25 -13.35 28.48
CA ARG A 7 -55.14 -14.04 27.82
C ARG A 7 -55.21 -13.98 26.28
N ARG A 8 -54.09 -13.66 25.62
CA ARG A 8 -53.70 -14.16 24.27
C ARG A 8 -52.16 -14.25 24.25
N ALA A 9 -51.56 -15.37 24.66
CA ALA A 9 -51.37 -16.59 23.88
C ALA A 9 -50.70 -16.38 22.51
N TRP A 10 -49.54 -15.70 22.49
CA TRP A 10 -48.59 -15.81 21.38
C TRP A 10 -47.61 -16.95 21.67
N ARG A 11 -48.10 -18.20 21.57
CA ARG A 11 -47.22 -19.36 21.41
C ARG A 11 -46.79 -19.38 19.95
N LEU A 12 -45.62 -18.84 19.65
CA LEU A 12 -44.95 -19.21 18.39
C LEU A 12 -44.62 -20.71 18.46
N PRO A 13 -44.99 -21.51 17.46
CA PRO A 13 -44.48 -22.86 17.34
C PRO A 13 -43.00 -22.78 16.98
N LEU A 14 -42.15 -22.95 17.99
CA LEU A 14 -40.72 -23.23 17.84
C LEU A 14 -40.53 -24.62 17.25
N HIS A 15 -40.74 -24.73 15.93
CA HIS A 15 -40.34 -25.87 15.11
C HIS A 15 -39.54 -25.40 13.90
N LEU A 16 -38.56 -24.51 14.12
CA LEU A 16 -37.41 -24.45 13.24
C LEU A 16 -36.47 -25.57 13.65
N GLY A 17 -36.68 -26.73 13.01
CA GLY A 17 -35.75 -27.83 13.05
C GLY A 17 -34.35 -27.31 12.76
N ARG A 18 -33.43 -27.57 13.70
CA ARG A 18 -31.99 -27.56 13.45
C ARG A 18 -31.72 -28.37 12.19
N ASN A 19 -31.55 -27.71 11.05
CA ASN A 19 -31.10 -28.35 9.82
C ASN A 19 -29.62 -28.75 10.02
N PRO A 20 -29.29 -30.05 10.11
CA PRO A 20 -27.90 -30.49 10.26
C PRO A 20 -27.14 -30.49 8.92
N ALA A 21 -27.74 -29.92 7.86
CA ALA A 21 -27.25 -29.98 6.49
C ALA A 21 -26.27 -28.86 6.10
N LEU A 22 -26.04 -27.83 6.93
CA LEU A 22 -24.93 -26.90 6.72
C LEU A 22 -23.61 -27.50 7.25
N ARG A 23 -23.19 -28.60 6.64
CA ARG A 23 -21.81 -29.06 6.72
C ARG A 23 -20.98 -28.16 5.82
N ILE A 24 -20.32 -27.18 6.42
CA ILE A 24 -19.27 -26.42 5.75
C ILE A 24 -18.22 -27.43 5.27
N PRO A 25 -17.96 -27.55 3.95
CA PRO A 25 -16.96 -28.48 3.44
C PRO A 25 -15.58 -28.11 4.00
N LYS A 26 -14.89 -29.11 4.58
CA LYS A 26 -13.56 -28.96 5.20
C LYS A 26 -12.41 -28.84 4.19
N GLU A 27 -12.70 -28.66 2.90
CA GLU A 27 -11.69 -28.72 1.83
C GLU A 27 -10.91 -27.42 1.59
N LEU A 28 -11.14 -26.36 2.37
CA LEU A 28 -10.23 -25.21 2.37
C LEU A 28 -9.36 -25.21 3.64
N SER A 29 -8.60 -26.28 3.86
CA SER A 29 -7.62 -26.34 4.95
C SER A 29 -6.34 -25.57 4.56
N MET A 30 -6.46 -24.24 4.47
CA MET A 30 -5.36 -23.45 5.03
C MET A 30 -5.30 -23.81 6.52
N PRO A 31 -4.11 -23.98 7.13
CA PRO A 31 -4.04 -24.26 8.55
C PRO A 31 -4.86 -23.19 9.27
N ALA A 32 -5.79 -23.56 10.16
CA ALA A 32 -6.64 -22.57 10.84
C ALA A 32 -5.80 -21.47 11.53
N ARG A 33 -4.53 -21.78 11.86
CA ARG A 33 -3.49 -20.84 12.28
C ARG A 33 -3.11 -19.81 11.24
N VAL A 34 -2.97 -20.17 9.96
CA VAL A 34 -2.68 -19.24 8.85
C VAL A 34 -3.86 -18.30 8.63
N VAL A 35 -5.10 -18.78 8.69
CA VAL A 35 -6.30 -17.92 8.55
C VAL A 35 -6.45 -16.98 9.75
N ALA A 36 -6.14 -17.45 10.97
CA ALA A 36 -6.12 -16.61 12.17
C ALA A 36 -5.00 -15.57 12.12
N LEU A 37 -3.78 -15.97 11.75
CA LEU A 37 -2.65 -15.06 11.56
C LEU A 37 -2.94 -14.06 10.43
N TRP A 38 -3.60 -14.50 9.36
CA TRP A 38 -4.00 -13.66 8.23
C TRP A 38 -5.07 -12.63 8.62
N ASN A 39 -6.05 -13.00 9.46
CA ASN A 39 -7.02 -12.07 10.01
C ASN A 39 -6.38 -11.10 11.01
N ASP A 40 -5.45 -11.56 11.84
CA ASP A 40 -4.69 -10.70 12.77
C ASP A 40 -3.75 -9.75 12.01
N LEU A 41 -3.12 -10.21 10.92
CA LEU A 41 -2.28 -9.40 10.04
C LEU A 41 -3.10 -8.40 9.20
N GLN A 42 -4.28 -8.79 8.71
CA GLN A 42 -5.22 -7.87 8.06
C GLN A 42 -5.86 -6.88 9.05
N SER A 43 -5.92 -7.22 10.34
CA SER A 43 -6.28 -6.27 11.40
C SER A 43 -5.18 -5.23 11.65
N SER A 44 -3.94 -5.55 11.26
CA SER A 44 -2.81 -4.62 11.32
C SER A 44 -2.82 -3.71 10.10
N LEU A 45 -3.05 -2.41 10.34
CA LEU A 45 -3.05 -1.33 9.34
C LEU A 45 -1.78 -1.27 8.45
N TRP A 46 -0.72 -1.99 8.82
CA TRP A 46 0.62 -1.90 8.25
C TRP A 46 0.93 -2.99 7.22
N PHE A 47 0.26 -4.14 7.28
CA PHE A 47 0.62 -5.29 6.45
C PHE A 47 0.38 -5.02 4.95
N ILE A 48 -0.78 -4.48 4.59
CA ILE A 48 -1.13 -4.17 3.20
C ILE A 48 -0.21 -3.10 2.61
N PRO A 49 0.02 -1.94 3.27
CA PRO A 49 1.00 -0.97 2.80
C PRO A 49 2.40 -1.57 2.60
N THR A 50 2.90 -2.38 3.53
CA THR A 50 4.23 -3.01 3.40
C THR A 50 4.32 -4.00 2.24
N LEU A 51 3.21 -4.66 1.88
CA LEU A 51 3.17 -5.55 0.73
C LEU A 51 3.16 -4.75 -0.57
N ILE A 52 2.42 -3.63 -0.62
CA ILE A 52 2.34 -2.74 -1.78
C ILE A 52 3.70 -2.11 -2.07
N THR A 53 4.47 -1.73 -1.05
CA THR A 53 5.79 -1.10 -1.23
C THR A 53 6.84 -2.04 -1.82
N LEU A 54 6.64 -3.36 -1.73
CA LEU A 54 7.54 -4.34 -2.35
C LEU A 54 7.51 -4.24 -3.87
N ALA A 55 6.38 -3.89 -4.48
CA ALA A 55 6.29 -3.80 -5.94
C ALA A 55 7.20 -2.68 -6.51
N PRO A 56 7.15 -1.43 -6.01
CA PRO A 56 8.10 -0.39 -6.41
C PRO A 56 9.55 -0.73 -6.05
N ALA A 57 9.80 -1.40 -4.91
CA ALA A 57 11.15 -1.83 -4.56
C ALA A 57 11.73 -2.84 -5.59
N LEU A 58 10.93 -3.82 -6.00
CA LEU A 58 11.29 -4.77 -7.05
C LEU A 58 11.45 -4.07 -8.40
N LEU A 59 10.55 -3.13 -8.72
CA LEU A 59 10.63 -2.34 -9.95
C LEU A 59 11.96 -1.57 -10.03
N ALA A 60 12.40 -0.94 -8.93
CA ALA A 60 13.68 -0.23 -8.87
C ALA A 60 14.88 -1.16 -9.13
N LEU A 61 14.84 -2.40 -8.63
CA LEU A 61 15.87 -3.39 -8.92
C LEU A 61 15.86 -3.79 -10.40
N ILE A 62 14.67 -4.00 -10.98
CA ILE A 62 14.52 -4.37 -12.39
C ILE A 62 15.03 -3.25 -13.30
N THR A 63 14.57 -2.01 -13.09
CA THR A 63 14.99 -0.86 -13.91
C THR A 63 16.49 -0.61 -13.76
N ALA A 64 17.05 -0.70 -12.54
CA ALA A 64 18.49 -0.54 -12.33
C ALA A 64 19.32 -1.64 -13.01
N ARG A 65 18.81 -2.88 -13.06
CA ARG A 65 19.46 -3.97 -13.79
C ARG A 65 19.40 -3.74 -15.30
N ILE A 66 18.26 -3.29 -15.83
CA ILE A 66 18.11 -2.95 -17.24
C ILE A 66 19.10 -1.83 -17.60
N ASP A 67 19.13 -0.74 -16.81
CA ASP A 67 20.08 0.36 -16.98
C ASP A 67 21.54 -0.12 -16.96
N ALA A 68 21.89 -1.07 -16.07
CA ALA A 68 23.23 -1.61 -15.95
C ALA A 68 23.67 -2.49 -17.15
N THR A 69 22.73 -3.13 -17.84
CA THR A 69 23.05 -3.94 -19.05
C THR A 69 23.37 -3.11 -20.28
N GLY A 70 23.12 -1.78 -20.25
CA GLY A 70 23.35 -0.91 -21.39
C GLY A 70 22.43 -1.18 -22.60
N SER A 71 21.51 -2.13 -22.49
CA SER A 71 20.59 -2.55 -23.57
C SER A 71 19.73 -1.42 -24.14
N LEU A 72 19.49 -0.38 -23.35
CA LEU A 72 18.75 0.82 -23.75
C LEU A 72 19.62 1.92 -24.39
N ARG A 73 20.96 1.82 -24.32
CA ARG A 73 21.86 2.77 -25.03
C ARG A 73 21.94 2.47 -26.53
N GLU A 74 21.70 1.22 -26.92
CA GLU A 74 21.74 0.77 -28.32
C GLU A 74 20.35 0.49 -28.92
N GLY A 75 19.30 0.55 -28.10
CA GLY A 75 17.92 0.36 -28.54
C GLY A 75 17.30 1.60 -29.19
N PRO A 76 16.18 1.46 -29.93
CA PRO A 76 15.48 2.57 -30.58
C PRO A 76 14.76 3.53 -29.62
N LEU A 77 14.89 3.32 -28.31
CA LEU A 77 14.31 4.19 -27.30
C LEU A 77 15.19 5.45 -27.20
N PRO A 78 14.64 6.65 -27.43
CA PRO A 78 15.46 7.85 -27.62
C PRO A 78 16.35 8.11 -26.41
N LEU A 79 17.57 8.56 -26.66
CA LEU A 79 18.54 9.08 -25.67
C LEU A 79 18.02 10.23 -24.76
N TRP A 80 16.72 10.55 -24.82
CA TRP A 80 16.07 11.67 -24.14
C TRP A 80 15.48 11.32 -22.76
N VAL A 81 15.62 10.08 -22.29
CA VAL A 81 14.96 9.66 -21.04
C VAL A 81 15.50 10.45 -19.83
N PHE A 82 16.77 10.86 -19.84
CA PHE A 82 17.33 11.86 -18.91
C PHE A 82 18.71 12.38 -19.37
N GLU A 83 18.82 13.63 -19.82
CA GLU A 83 20.10 14.24 -20.27
C GLU A 83 20.88 15.00 -19.17
N GLY A 84 20.35 15.07 -17.94
CA GLY A 84 20.89 15.92 -16.86
C GLY A 84 22.18 15.44 -16.17
N GLY A 85 22.80 14.35 -16.64
CA GLY A 85 24.00 13.78 -16.00
C GLY A 85 23.78 13.26 -14.57
N ALA A 86 24.86 12.88 -13.88
CA ALA A 86 24.77 12.26 -12.55
C ALA A 86 24.26 13.22 -11.48
N GLU A 87 24.72 14.47 -11.51
CA GLU A 87 24.31 15.50 -10.54
C GLU A 87 22.85 15.93 -10.77
N GLY A 88 22.42 16.10 -12.02
CA GLY A 88 21.01 16.38 -12.31
C GLY A 88 20.10 15.25 -11.85
N ALA A 89 20.50 13.99 -12.06
CA ALA A 89 19.72 12.83 -11.63
C ALA A 89 19.60 12.77 -10.11
N ARG A 90 20.71 13.01 -9.38
CA ARG A 90 20.70 13.10 -7.92
C ARG A 90 19.83 14.25 -7.42
N GLY A 91 19.89 15.41 -8.07
CA GLY A 91 19.06 16.57 -7.74
C GLY A 91 17.58 16.29 -7.89
N VAL A 92 17.16 15.74 -9.05
CA VAL A 92 15.76 15.41 -9.33
C VAL A 92 15.25 14.33 -8.39
N LEU A 93 15.97 13.22 -8.23
CA LEU A 93 15.57 12.16 -7.31
C LEU A 93 15.56 12.64 -5.85
N GLY A 94 16.50 13.51 -5.46
CA GLY A 94 16.53 14.12 -4.13
C GLY A 94 15.29 15.00 -3.89
N ALA A 95 14.90 15.82 -4.87
CA ALA A 95 13.70 16.64 -4.81
C ALA A 95 12.43 15.78 -4.71
N ILE A 96 12.33 14.69 -5.52
CA ILE A 96 11.22 13.74 -5.44
C ILE A 96 11.18 13.06 -4.07
N ALA A 97 12.31 12.56 -3.57
CA ALA A 97 12.36 11.89 -2.27
C ALA A 97 11.93 12.83 -1.13
N GLY A 98 12.43 14.06 -1.12
CA GLY A 98 12.07 15.09 -0.14
C GLY A 98 10.61 15.52 -0.23
N GLY A 99 10.08 15.68 -1.44
CA GLY A 99 8.67 16.00 -1.66
C GLY A 99 7.74 14.88 -1.19
N VAL A 100 8.00 13.65 -1.62
CA VAL A 100 7.17 12.48 -1.29
C VAL A 100 7.17 12.20 0.21
N ILE A 101 8.31 12.27 0.91
CA ILE A 101 8.32 12.06 2.37
C ILE A 101 7.52 13.13 3.11
N THR A 102 7.56 14.38 2.64
CA THR A 102 6.80 15.50 3.21
C THR A 102 5.29 15.28 3.02
N VAL A 103 4.86 14.98 1.79
CA VAL A 103 3.45 14.69 1.48
C VAL A 103 2.96 13.46 2.26
N THR A 104 3.78 12.41 2.36
CA THR A 104 3.48 11.21 3.17
C THR A 104 3.20 11.58 4.62
N GLY A 105 4.05 12.41 5.24
CA GLY A 105 3.88 12.86 6.62
C GLY A 105 2.62 13.71 6.83
N VAL A 106 2.30 14.58 5.88
CA VAL A 106 1.07 15.38 5.89
C VAL A 106 -0.17 14.48 5.80
N VAL A 107 -0.18 13.54 4.86
CA VAL A 107 -1.28 12.59 4.68
C VAL A 107 -1.46 11.75 5.93
N PHE A 108 -0.38 11.19 6.49
CA PHE A 108 -0.43 10.43 7.74
C PHE A 108 -1.02 11.25 8.90
N SER A 109 -0.61 12.51 9.03
CA SER A 109 -1.12 13.41 10.06
C SER A 109 -2.63 13.66 9.88
N ILE A 110 -3.08 13.97 8.66
CA ILE A 110 -4.50 14.18 8.34
C ILE A 110 -5.31 12.91 8.58
N THR A 111 -4.78 11.73 8.21
CA THR A 111 -5.42 10.43 8.48
C THR A 111 -5.63 10.20 9.97
N ILE A 112 -4.63 10.52 10.81
CA ILE A 112 -4.77 10.39 12.27
C ILE A 112 -5.83 11.34 12.80
N VAL A 113 -5.81 12.61 12.37
CA VAL A 113 -6.82 13.61 12.79
C VAL A 113 -8.22 13.17 12.37
N ALA A 114 -8.38 12.68 11.14
CA ALA A 114 -9.64 12.15 10.64
C ALA A 114 -10.12 10.94 11.45
N LEU A 115 -9.21 10.02 11.81
CA LEU A 115 -9.53 8.87 12.66
C LEU A 115 -9.98 9.29 14.06
N GLN A 116 -9.30 10.28 14.64
CA GLN A 116 -9.67 10.85 15.94
C GLN A 116 -11.08 11.46 15.89
N LEU A 117 -11.39 12.26 14.86
CA LEU A 117 -12.72 12.86 14.67
C LEU A 117 -13.81 11.81 14.40
N ALA A 118 -13.50 10.77 13.62
CA ALA A 118 -14.44 9.67 13.39
C ALA A 118 -14.76 8.91 14.68
N SER A 119 -13.76 8.72 15.56
CA SER A 119 -13.95 8.07 16.86
C SER A 119 -14.78 8.89 17.84
N THR A 120 -14.89 10.22 17.67
CA THR A 120 -15.74 11.07 18.52
C THR A 120 -17.17 11.17 18.01
N GLN A 121 -17.43 10.88 16.73
CA GLN A 121 -18.76 11.00 16.11
C GLN A 121 -19.47 9.66 15.83
N PHE A 122 -18.75 8.53 15.72
CA PHE A 122 -19.36 7.22 15.41
C PHE A 122 -19.18 6.19 16.54
N THR A 123 -20.27 5.47 16.88
CA THR A 123 -20.28 4.38 17.87
C THR A 123 -19.42 3.18 17.38
N PRO A 124 -18.76 2.39 18.26
CA PRO A 124 -17.77 1.34 17.92
C PRO A 124 -18.17 0.22 16.95
N ARG A 125 -19.43 0.18 16.49
CA ARG A 125 -19.97 -0.79 15.53
C ARG A 125 -19.96 -0.30 14.07
N VAL A 126 -20.02 1.01 13.82
CA VAL A 126 -19.90 1.59 12.47
C VAL A 126 -18.43 1.79 12.09
N LEU A 127 -17.59 2.05 13.10
CA LEU A 127 -16.15 2.29 12.99
C LEU A 127 -15.37 1.11 12.38
N ARG A 128 -15.79 -0.14 12.62
CA ARG A 128 -15.12 -1.34 12.06
C ARG A 128 -15.34 -1.52 10.55
N GLY A 129 -16.37 -0.89 9.99
CA GLY A 129 -16.62 -0.87 8.55
C GLY A 129 -15.83 0.20 7.80
N PHE A 130 -15.43 1.28 8.48
CA PHE A 130 -14.69 2.42 7.91
C PHE A 130 -13.18 2.42 8.25
N MET A 131 -12.76 1.79 9.35
CA MET A 131 -11.34 1.70 9.75
C MET A 131 -10.50 0.73 8.90
N ALA A 132 -11.12 -0.01 8.00
CA ALA A 132 -10.48 -0.91 7.04
C ALA A 132 -10.52 -0.33 5.62
N ASP A 133 -10.42 1.00 5.49
CA ASP A 133 -10.50 1.63 4.18
C ASP A 133 -9.24 1.31 3.37
N ARG A 134 -9.41 0.38 2.43
CA ARG A 134 -8.35 -0.06 1.51
C ARG A 134 -7.76 1.12 0.74
N ALA A 135 -8.54 2.19 0.54
CA ALA A 135 -8.06 3.41 -0.09
C ALA A 135 -6.87 4.04 0.65
N ASN A 136 -6.97 4.21 1.97
CA ASN A 136 -5.88 4.81 2.75
C ASN A 136 -4.62 3.92 2.79
N GLN A 137 -4.81 2.60 2.77
CA GLN A 137 -3.70 1.64 2.70
C GLN A 137 -2.99 1.65 1.36
N VAL A 138 -3.74 1.80 0.25
CA VAL A 138 -3.17 1.93 -1.09
C VAL A 138 -2.41 3.24 -1.22
N VAL A 139 -2.99 4.36 -0.77
CA VAL A 139 -2.33 5.68 -0.82
C VAL A 139 -1.01 5.67 -0.05
N LEU A 140 -1.00 5.18 1.19
CA LEU A 140 0.23 5.04 1.98
C LEU A 140 1.24 4.11 1.32
N GLY A 141 0.79 2.98 0.78
CA GLY A 141 1.65 2.04 0.07
C GLY A 141 2.30 2.64 -1.18
N VAL A 142 1.55 3.44 -1.95
CA VAL A 142 2.05 4.13 -3.14
C VAL A 142 3.07 5.20 -2.75
N PHE A 143 2.78 6.05 -1.76
CA PHE A 143 3.73 7.08 -1.33
C PHE A 143 5.05 6.50 -0.80
N ILE A 144 4.96 5.53 0.12
CA ILE A 144 6.15 4.87 0.67
C ILE A 144 6.89 4.11 -0.44
N GLY A 145 6.15 3.52 -1.38
CA GLY A 145 6.70 2.80 -2.53
C GLY A 145 7.50 3.72 -3.46
N THR A 146 6.94 4.89 -3.81
CA THR A 146 7.61 5.91 -4.60
C THR A 146 8.86 6.43 -3.87
N PHE A 147 8.79 6.64 -2.56
CA PHE A 147 9.95 7.03 -1.75
C PHE A 147 11.07 5.98 -1.80
N ILE A 148 10.74 4.71 -1.56
CA ILE A 148 11.70 3.59 -1.61
C ILE A 148 12.30 3.44 -3.01
N TYR A 149 11.47 3.48 -4.06
CA TYR A 149 11.93 3.43 -5.44
C TYR A 149 12.98 4.51 -5.72
N THR A 150 12.71 5.73 -5.27
CA THR A 150 13.58 6.90 -5.46
C THR A 150 14.90 6.73 -4.72
N LEU A 151 14.88 6.24 -3.46
CA LEU A 151 16.10 5.97 -2.69
C LEU A 151 16.97 4.85 -3.29
N LEU A 152 16.35 3.76 -3.74
CA LEU A 152 17.06 2.66 -4.38
C LEU A 152 17.69 3.09 -5.71
N THR A 153 17.01 3.97 -6.44
CA THR A 153 17.53 4.56 -7.68
C THR A 153 18.70 5.52 -7.40
N LEU A 154 18.58 6.37 -6.37
CA LEU A 154 19.68 7.24 -5.91
C LEU A 154 20.94 6.44 -5.58
N ARG A 155 20.77 5.32 -4.86
CA ARG A 155 21.86 4.40 -4.53
C ARG A 155 22.56 3.83 -5.76
N ALA A 156 21.86 3.69 -6.88
CA ALA A 156 22.43 3.13 -8.11
C ALA A 156 23.33 4.14 -8.88
N ILE A 157 23.23 5.45 -8.60
CA ILE A 157 24.03 6.48 -9.27
C ILE A 157 25.47 6.45 -8.76
N ARG A 158 26.42 6.19 -9.65
CA ARG A 158 27.86 6.22 -9.36
C ARG A 158 28.50 7.44 -10.01
N SER A 159 29.09 8.31 -9.21
CA SER A 159 29.98 9.37 -9.69
C SER A 159 31.34 8.76 -10.01
N GLY A 160 31.88 9.07 -11.19
CA GLY A 160 33.10 8.43 -11.70
C GLY A 160 34.40 8.80 -10.99
N THR A 161 34.32 9.30 -9.76
CA THR A 161 35.46 9.80 -8.98
C THR A 161 36.11 8.72 -8.11
N GLU A 162 35.39 7.66 -7.76
CA GLU A 162 35.91 6.73 -6.75
C GLU A 162 36.36 5.36 -7.27
N ASN A 163 35.76 4.74 -8.30
CA ASN A 163 36.22 3.41 -8.79
C ASN A 163 35.66 2.96 -10.17
N GLY A 164 35.30 3.88 -11.08
CA GLY A 164 34.81 3.48 -12.41
C GLY A 164 34.22 4.61 -13.25
N ALA A 165 33.75 4.29 -14.46
CA ALA A 165 33.05 5.24 -15.31
C ALA A 165 31.77 5.76 -14.64
N ALA A 166 31.47 7.04 -14.83
CA ALA A 166 30.23 7.64 -14.34
C ALA A 166 29.02 6.86 -14.89
N PHE A 167 28.12 6.45 -14.00
CA PHE A 167 26.94 5.65 -14.35
C PHE A 167 25.68 6.33 -13.83
N VAL A 168 24.77 6.62 -14.76
CA VAL A 168 23.48 7.26 -14.50
C VAL A 168 22.38 6.36 -15.06
N PRO A 169 21.47 5.84 -14.22
CA PRO A 169 20.38 4.98 -14.64
C PRO A 169 19.21 5.81 -15.19
N GLY A 170 19.30 6.17 -16.47
CA GLY A 170 18.34 7.07 -17.12
C GLY A 170 16.90 6.57 -17.09
N LEU A 171 16.67 5.27 -17.39
CA LEU A 171 15.33 4.68 -17.32
C LEU A 171 14.77 4.77 -15.91
N SER A 172 15.59 4.40 -14.91
CA SER A 172 15.16 4.41 -13.53
C SER A 172 14.75 5.82 -13.07
N VAL A 173 15.45 6.86 -13.52
CA VAL A 173 15.09 8.26 -13.23
C VAL A 173 13.76 8.64 -13.86
N ALA A 174 13.50 8.31 -15.13
CA ALA A 174 12.21 8.62 -15.75
C ALA A 174 11.04 7.88 -15.10
N VAL A 175 11.23 6.61 -14.72
CA VAL A 175 10.22 5.87 -13.96
C VAL A 175 10.00 6.49 -12.57
N ALA A 176 11.04 7.03 -11.92
CA ALA A 176 10.87 7.78 -10.67
C ALA A 176 9.97 9.00 -10.85
N ILE A 177 10.19 9.77 -11.93
CA ILE A 177 9.38 10.94 -12.27
C ILE A 177 7.93 10.53 -12.52
N LEU A 178 7.71 9.48 -13.32
CA LEU A 178 6.37 8.96 -13.60
C LEU A 178 5.66 8.50 -12.32
N LEU A 179 6.34 7.74 -11.45
CA LEU A 179 5.79 7.31 -10.16
C LEU A 179 5.45 8.50 -9.27
N ALA A 180 6.30 9.53 -9.23
CA ALA A 180 6.04 10.74 -8.47
C ALA A 180 4.77 11.46 -8.97
N LEU A 181 4.62 11.60 -10.29
CA LEU A 181 3.45 12.22 -10.92
C LEU A 181 2.15 11.42 -10.69
N ILE A 182 2.21 10.10 -10.68
CA ILE A 182 1.05 9.23 -10.42
C ILE A 182 0.69 9.19 -8.93
N SER A 183 1.68 9.38 -8.05
CA SER A 183 1.47 9.25 -6.60
C SER A 183 0.78 10.44 -5.95
N VAL A 184 0.83 11.62 -6.58
CA VAL A 184 0.20 12.88 -6.11
C VAL A 184 -1.22 12.98 -6.63
#